data_AF-A0A2V8KD39-F1
#
_entry.id   AF-A0A2V8KD39-F1
#
_cell.length_a   1.000
_cell.length_b   1.000
_cell.length_c   1.000
_cell.angle_alpha   90.00
_cell.angle_beta   90.00
_cell.angle_gamma   90.00
#
_symmetry.space_group_name_H-M   'P 1'
#
loop_
_entity.id
_entity.type
_entity.pdbx_description
1 polymer ?
#
loop_
_entity_poly.entity_id
_entity_poly.type
_entity_poly.pdbx_seq_one_letter_code
_entity_poly.pdbx_strand_id
1 'polypeptide(L)'
;MFDFLKRGSAPSQKQIEKLVKRLTEPGGENSPRIEAAEKLAEWGTPESLYALLKRFTISSNVITQDIEEKRMVVRMLVEKGNDAVEPILRFLSSHHNVEWPVQALSEILPHQELVPKLVEILEKVAAASDFTPPEHKADLIRAMRGHVTPEIANVLRQFLTDDDDDVRISAIEAISEAGEQGREPLLEAFLAANDRPRIRIRIAEMLADREWPVKGFRPKIEETLPEGFHLTAKGFVRRK
;
A
#
# COMPACT_ATOMS: atom_id res chain seq x y z
N MET A 1 -16.83 19.69 -29.43
CA MET A 1 -17.72 18.69 -30.05
C MET A 1 -16.91 17.76 -30.95
N PHE A 2 -15.90 17.06 -30.42
CA PHE A 2 -15.11 16.08 -31.18
C PHE A 2 -14.40 15.20 -30.15
N ASP A 3 -14.94 14.00 -29.92
CA ASP A 3 -14.23 12.70 -29.78
C ASP A 3 -15.12 11.59 -29.15
N PHE A 4 -16.44 11.62 -29.39
CA PHE A 4 -17.36 10.59 -28.85
C PHE A 4 -17.55 9.39 -29.79
N LEU A 5 -16.96 9.42 -31.00
CA LEU A 5 -17.30 8.52 -32.11
C LEU A 5 -16.28 7.39 -32.38
N LYS A 6 -15.33 7.13 -31.48
CA LYS A 6 -14.39 5.98 -31.59
C LYS A 6 -14.51 4.93 -30.49
N ARG A 7 -15.48 5.03 -29.56
CA ARG A 7 -15.76 3.92 -28.64
C ARG A 7 -16.57 2.88 -29.40
N GLY A 8 -15.94 1.76 -29.77
CA GLY A 8 -16.68 0.54 -30.15
C GLY A 8 -17.72 0.20 -29.07
N SER A 9 -18.73 -0.60 -29.40
CA SER A 9 -19.76 -1.01 -28.42
C SER A 9 -19.10 -1.47 -27.12
N ALA A 10 -19.52 -0.90 -25.99
CA ALA A 10 -18.98 -1.26 -24.68
C ALA A 10 -19.02 -2.79 -24.50
N PRO A 11 -17.95 -3.40 -23.95
CA PRO A 11 -17.90 -4.84 -23.77
C PRO A 11 -19.02 -5.31 -22.84
N SER A 12 -19.60 -6.47 -23.13
CA SER A 12 -20.47 -7.15 -22.18
C SER A 12 -19.67 -7.68 -20.99
N GLN A 13 -20.33 -7.80 -19.84
CA GLN A 13 -19.74 -8.37 -18.63
C GLN A 13 -19.09 -9.76 -18.88
N LYS A 14 -19.75 -10.61 -19.68
CA LYS A 14 -19.22 -11.94 -20.04
C LYS A 14 -17.92 -11.86 -20.85
N GLN A 15 -17.78 -10.84 -21.70
CA GLN A 15 -16.54 -10.64 -22.47
C GLN A 15 -15.39 -10.20 -21.53
N ILE A 16 -15.67 -9.31 -20.57
CA ILE A 16 -14.71 -8.90 -19.55
C ILE A 16 -14.26 -10.11 -18.72
N GLU A 17 -15.20 -10.89 -18.20
CA GLU A 17 -14.91 -12.07 -17.36
C GLU A 17 -14.04 -13.10 -18.09
N LYS A 18 -14.30 -13.32 -19.39
CA LYS A 18 -13.48 -14.21 -20.22
C LYS A 18 -12.03 -13.71 -20.31
N LEU A 19 -11.82 -12.41 -20.44
CA LEU A 19 -10.47 -11.84 -20.47
C LEU A 19 -9.81 -11.86 -19.10
N VAL A 20 -10.54 -11.59 -18.02
CA VAL A 20 -10.01 -11.70 -16.65
C VAL A 20 -9.49 -13.11 -16.39
N LYS A 21 -10.26 -14.15 -16.73
CA LYS A 21 -9.80 -15.54 -16.57
C LYS A 21 -8.48 -15.81 -17.27
N ARG A 22 -8.26 -15.23 -18.46
CA ARG A 22 -7.00 -15.35 -19.20
C ARG A 22 -5.90 -14.55 -18.53
N LEU A 23 -6.18 -13.29 -18.20
CA LEU A 23 -5.26 -12.34 -17.57
C LEU A 23 -4.68 -12.88 -16.25
N THR A 24 -5.47 -13.66 -15.51
CA THR A 24 -5.10 -14.17 -14.18
C THR A 24 -4.64 -15.61 -14.16
N GLU A 25 -4.30 -16.21 -15.31
CA GLU A 25 -3.75 -17.57 -15.37
C GLU A 25 -2.28 -17.59 -14.88
N PRO A 26 -1.97 -18.20 -13.72
CA PRO A 26 -0.62 -18.13 -13.14
C PRO A 26 0.44 -18.88 -13.95
N GLY A 27 0.02 -19.92 -14.68
CA GLY A 27 0.88 -20.78 -15.50
C GLY A 27 0.87 -20.43 -16.98
N GLY A 28 1.66 -21.18 -17.75
CA GLY A 28 1.69 -21.10 -19.21
C GLY A 28 2.43 -19.89 -19.78
N GLU A 29 2.36 -19.76 -21.10
CA GLU A 29 2.94 -18.64 -21.85
C GLU A 29 2.29 -17.32 -21.46
N ASN A 30 3.05 -16.22 -21.56
CA ASN A 30 2.56 -14.88 -21.21
C ASN A 30 1.72 -14.21 -22.31
N SER A 31 1.88 -14.60 -23.58
CA SER A 31 1.17 -13.97 -24.70
C SER A 31 -0.36 -13.90 -24.50
N PRO A 32 -1.06 -14.97 -24.06
CA PRO A 32 -2.50 -14.89 -23.81
C PRO A 32 -2.89 -13.91 -22.69
N ARG A 33 -2.03 -13.72 -21.68
CA ARG A 33 -2.24 -12.72 -20.62
C ARG A 33 -2.05 -11.31 -21.16
N ILE A 34 -1.00 -11.10 -21.96
CA ILE A 34 -0.69 -9.82 -22.58
C ILE A 34 -1.82 -9.39 -23.51
N GLU A 35 -2.28 -10.26 -24.42
CA GLU A 35 -3.41 -9.98 -25.32
C GLU A 35 -4.70 -9.64 -24.55
N ALA A 36 -4.95 -10.32 -23.43
CA ALA A 36 -6.10 -10.02 -22.57
C ALA A 36 -5.97 -8.65 -21.90
N ALA A 37 -4.78 -8.30 -21.42
CA ALA A 37 -4.49 -6.99 -20.83
C ALA A 37 -4.67 -5.86 -21.85
N GLU A 38 -4.05 -6.00 -23.03
CA GLU A 38 -4.17 -5.06 -24.14
C GLU A 38 -5.63 -4.85 -24.53
N LYS A 39 -6.42 -5.92 -24.62
CA LYS A 39 -7.82 -5.80 -25.01
C LYS A 39 -8.69 -5.10 -23.95
N LEU A 40 -8.45 -5.36 -22.67
CA LEU A 40 -9.13 -4.65 -21.57
C LEU A 40 -8.76 -3.15 -21.55
N ALA A 41 -7.50 -2.83 -21.80
CA ALA A 41 -7.02 -1.46 -21.93
C ALA A 41 -7.60 -0.76 -23.17
N GLU A 42 -7.70 -1.46 -24.31
CA GLU A 42 -8.29 -0.95 -25.55
C GLU A 42 -9.75 -0.51 -25.36
N TRP A 43 -10.55 -1.31 -24.64
CA TRP A 43 -11.94 -0.94 -24.33
C TRP A 43 -12.04 0.32 -23.47
N GLY A 44 -11.13 0.50 -22.51
CA GLY A 44 -11.02 1.72 -21.71
C GLY A 44 -12.30 2.14 -20.96
N THR A 45 -13.23 1.22 -20.68
CA THR A 45 -14.38 1.52 -19.83
C THR A 45 -13.99 1.35 -18.36
N PRO A 46 -14.69 1.99 -17.41
CA PRO A 46 -14.39 1.82 -15.99
C PRO A 46 -14.37 0.35 -15.54
N GLU A 47 -15.26 -0.48 -16.09
CA GLU A 47 -15.33 -1.91 -15.81
C GLU A 47 -14.16 -2.68 -16.42
N SER A 48 -13.74 -2.34 -17.66
CA SER A 48 -12.61 -3.01 -18.30
C SER A 48 -11.28 -2.63 -17.65
N LEU A 49 -11.11 -1.38 -17.23
CA LEU A 49 -9.93 -0.91 -16.50
C LEU A 49 -9.87 -1.50 -15.09
N TYR A 50 -11.01 -1.62 -14.40
CA TYR A 50 -11.08 -2.34 -13.13
C TYR A 50 -10.75 -3.83 -13.28
N ALA A 51 -11.18 -4.45 -14.38
CA ALA A 51 -10.81 -5.82 -14.70
C ALA A 51 -9.32 -5.98 -15.04
N LEU A 52 -8.72 -5.00 -15.70
CA LEU A 52 -7.28 -4.98 -16.00
C LEU A 52 -6.44 -5.02 -14.70
N LEU A 53 -6.86 -4.30 -13.66
CA LEU A 53 -6.23 -4.30 -12.33
C LEU A 53 -6.18 -5.71 -11.68
N LYS A 54 -7.01 -6.67 -12.12
CA LYS A 54 -6.96 -8.05 -11.63
C LYS A 54 -5.64 -8.75 -11.96
N ARG A 55 -4.83 -8.24 -12.89
CA ARG A 55 -3.48 -8.79 -13.10
C ARG A 55 -2.62 -8.69 -11.84
N PHE A 56 -2.84 -7.70 -10.99
CA PHE A 56 -2.04 -7.52 -9.77
C PHE A 56 -2.37 -8.53 -8.66
N THR A 57 -3.49 -9.25 -8.75
CA THR A 57 -3.92 -10.21 -7.71
C THR A 57 -3.28 -11.58 -7.85
N ILE A 58 -2.41 -11.79 -8.84
CA ILE A 58 -1.72 -13.05 -9.08
C ILE A 58 -0.23 -12.83 -9.29
N SER A 59 0.54 -13.86 -8.99
CA SER A 59 1.96 -13.97 -9.33
C SER A 59 2.12 -15.08 -10.35
N SER A 60 2.79 -14.80 -11.46
CA SER A 60 3.17 -15.84 -12.43
C SER A 60 4.33 -16.68 -11.89
N ASN A 61 4.41 -17.92 -12.38
CA ASN A 61 5.51 -18.85 -12.05
C ASN A 61 6.90 -18.32 -12.42
N VAL A 62 6.98 -17.44 -13.42
CA VAL A 62 8.23 -16.81 -13.86
C VAL A 62 8.27 -15.37 -13.36
N ILE A 63 9.04 -15.12 -12.31
CA ILE A 63 9.10 -13.83 -11.60
C ILE A 63 9.41 -12.66 -12.54
N THR A 64 10.36 -12.83 -13.47
CA THR A 64 10.73 -11.77 -14.42
C THR A 64 9.59 -11.41 -15.37
N GLN A 65 8.83 -12.41 -15.84
CA GLN A 65 7.65 -12.18 -16.67
C GLN A 65 6.54 -11.51 -15.87
N ASP A 66 6.33 -11.93 -14.62
CA ASP A 66 5.33 -11.34 -13.73
C ASP A 66 5.55 -9.83 -13.55
N ILE A 67 6.80 -9.44 -13.26
CA ILE A 67 7.17 -8.04 -13.07
C ILE A 67 6.97 -7.23 -14.36
N GLU A 68 7.41 -7.74 -15.51
CA GLU A 68 7.26 -7.04 -16.79
C GLU A 68 5.80 -6.88 -17.21
N GLU A 69 4.96 -7.90 -16.97
CA GLU A 69 3.52 -7.81 -17.20
C GLU A 69 2.85 -6.78 -16.27
N LYS A 70 3.21 -6.76 -14.98
CA LYS A 70 2.67 -5.77 -14.04
C LYS A 70 3.09 -4.34 -14.40
N ARG A 71 4.35 -4.14 -14.81
CA ARG A 71 4.84 -2.86 -15.36
C ARG A 71 4.09 -2.44 -16.61
N MET A 72 3.82 -3.38 -17.52
CA MET A 72 3.03 -3.12 -18.72
C MET A 72 1.61 -2.67 -18.36
N VAL A 73 0.97 -3.33 -17.39
CA VAL A 73 -0.37 -2.92 -16.93
C VAL A 73 -0.35 -1.53 -16.29
N VAL A 74 0.68 -1.18 -15.51
CA VAL A 74 0.84 0.19 -15.00
C VAL A 74 0.89 1.20 -16.14
N ARG A 75 1.74 0.97 -17.16
CA ARG A 75 1.81 1.87 -18.33
C ARG A 75 0.46 2.02 -19.04
N MET A 76 -0.27 0.91 -19.23
CA MET A 76 -1.60 0.94 -19.83
C MET A 76 -2.59 1.76 -19.02
N LEU A 77 -2.55 1.68 -17.68
CA LEU A 77 -3.41 2.49 -16.81
C LEU A 77 -3.03 3.98 -16.87
N VAL A 78 -1.73 4.29 -16.84
CA VAL A 78 -1.20 5.65 -16.93
C VAL A 78 -1.58 6.30 -18.26
N GLU A 79 -1.52 5.56 -19.37
CA GLU A 79 -1.96 6.04 -20.69
C GLU A 79 -3.45 6.41 -20.74
N LYS A 80 -4.29 5.84 -19.86
CA LYS A 80 -5.72 6.22 -19.74
C LYS A 80 -5.92 7.47 -18.88
N GLY A 81 -4.91 7.88 -18.12
CA GLY A 81 -4.96 9.06 -17.27
C GLY A 81 -6.15 9.03 -16.32
N ASN A 82 -6.93 10.11 -16.30
CA ASN A 82 -8.05 10.29 -15.38
C ASN A 82 -9.15 9.21 -15.49
N ASP A 83 -9.31 8.57 -16.66
CA ASP A 83 -10.29 7.49 -16.84
C ASP A 83 -9.96 6.24 -15.98
N ALA A 84 -8.70 6.05 -15.58
CA ALA A 84 -8.27 4.94 -14.73
C ALA A 84 -8.36 5.24 -13.22
N VAL A 85 -8.56 6.50 -12.81
CA VAL A 85 -8.48 6.90 -11.39
C VAL A 85 -9.57 6.23 -10.54
N GLU A 86 -10.85 6.32 -10.93
CA GLU A 86 -11.93 5.66 -10.19
C GLU A 86 -11.76 4.12 -10.15
N PRO A 87 -11.45 3.44 -11.26
CA PRO A 87 -11.18 2.00 -11.23
C PRO A 87 -10.07 1.61 -10.26
N ILE A 88 -8.96 2.37 -10.22
CA ILE A 88 -7.87 2.12 -9.28
C ILE A 88 -8.34 2.30 -7.84
N LEU A 89 -9.00 3.42 -7.51
CA LEU A 89 -9.50 3.67 -6.14
C LEU A 89 -10.48 2.59 -5.66
N ARG A 90 -11.34 2.10 -6.57
CA ARG A 90 -12.24 0.99 -6.28
C ARG A 90 -11.48 -0.30 -6.00
N PHE A 91 -10.41 -0.57 -6.73
CA PHE A 91 -9.55 -1.73 -6.51
C PHE A 91 -8.85 -1.66 -5.16
N LEU A 92 -8.22 -0.51 -4.84
CA LEU A 92 -7.55 -0.26 -3.57
C LEU A 92 -8.48 -0.44 -2.36
N SER A 93 -9.79 -0.22 -2.52
CA SER A 93 -10.78 -0.36 -1.45
C SER A 93 -11.11 -1.80 -1.07
N SER A 94 -10.70 -2.78 -1.88
CA SER A 94 -11.24 -4.15 -1.78
C SER A 94 -10.22 -5.26 -2.04
N HIS A 95 -8.98 -4.92 -2.39
CA HIS A 95 -7.94 -5.88 -2.75
C HIS A 95 -6.64 -5.51 -2.06
N HIS A 96 -5.86 -6.53 -1.69
CA HIS A 96 -4.44 -6.44 -1.37
C HIS A 96 -3.61 -6.50 -2.68
N ASN A 97 -2.27 -6.55 -2.60
CA ASN A 97 -1.33 -6.39 -3.73
C ASN A 97 -1.47 -5.02 -4.44
N VAL A 98 -1.41 -3.96 -3.66
CA VAL A 98 -1.79 -2.60 -4.09
C VAL A 98 -0.63 -1.67 -4.44
N GLU A 99 0.62 -2.15 -4.39
CA GLU A 99 1.81 -1.36 -4.76
C GLU A 99 1.73 -0.83 -6.20
N TRP A 100 1.48 -1.70 -7.18
CA TRP A 100 1.38 -1.32 -8.59
C TRP A 100 0.19 -0.40 -8.90
N PRO A 101 -1.03 -0.64 -8.35
CA PRO A 101 -2.12 0.33 -8.43
C PRO A 101 -1.77 1.71 -7.87
N VAL A 102 -1.12 1.81 -6.70
CA VAL A 102 -0.71 3.10 -6.13
C VAL A 102 0.35 3.78 -7.00
N GLN A 103 1.31 3.01 -7.55
CA GLN A 103 2.27 3.52 -8.52
C GLN A 103 1.58 4.12 -9.75
N ALA A 104 0.62 3.41 -10.35
CA ALA A 104 -0.13 3.94 -11.49
C ALA A 104 -0.85 5.24 -11.12
N LEU A 105 -1.45 5.30 -9.92
CA LEU A 105 -2.16 6.48 -9.45
C LEU A 105 -1.23 7.68 -9.25
N SER A 106 0.01 7.47 -8.76
CA SER A 106 0.99 8.52 -8.56
C SER A 106 1.65 9.02 -9.84
N GLU A 107 1.67 8.20 -10.89
CA GLU A 107 2.06 8.60 -12.25
C GLU A 107 0.94 9.35 -12.99
N ILE A 108 -0.34 9.07 -12.68
CA ILE A 108 -1.50 9.75 -13.28
C ILE A 108 -1.75 11.12 -12.63
N LEU A 109 -1.71 11.20 -11.31
CA LEU A 109 -2.17 12.36 -10.56
C LEU A 109 -1.02 13.21 -10.04
N PRO A 110 -1.13 14.56 -10.09
CA PRO A 110 -0.21 15.41 -9.37
C PRO A 110 -0.34 15.17 -7.86
N HIS A 111 0.75 15.37 -7.12
CA HIS A 111 0.83 15.11 -5.68
C HIS A 111 -0.34 15.74 -4.87
N GLN A 112 -0.74 16.96 -5.22
CA GLN A 112 -1.84 17.69 -4.56
C GLN A 112 -3.21 16.99 -4.67
N GLU A 113 -3.42 16.18 -5.72
CA GLU A 113 -4.65 15.41 -5.93
C GLU A 113 -4.49 13.96 -5.46
N LEU A 114 -3.28 13.43 -5.50
CA LEU A 114 -2.95 12.09 -5.03
C LEU A 114 -3.17 11.96 -3.50
N VAL A 115 -2.59 12.87 -2.71
CA VAL A 115 -2.59 12.77 -1.24
C VAL A 115 -4.00 12.70 -0.65
N PRO A 116 -4.96 13.59 -1.00
CA PRO A 116 -6.32 13.48 -0.49
C PRO A 116 -7.00 12.15 -0.79
N LYS A 117 -6.74 11.55 -1.97
CA LYS A 117 -7.28 10.24 -2.35
C LYS A 117 -6.65 9.09 -1.58
N LEU A 118 -5.33 9.16 -1.33
CA LEU A 118 -4.63 8.20 -0.48
C LEU A 118 -5.09 8.29 0.99
N VAL A 119 -5.39 9.50 1.47
CA VAL A 119 -6.00 9.70 2.79
C VAL A 119 -7.39 9.07 2.84
N GLU A 120 -8.27 9.38 1.87
CA GLU A 120 -9.63 8.84 1.83
C GLU A 120 -9.66 7.30 1.83
N ILE A 121 -8.77 6.67 1.07
CA ILE A 121 -8.72 5.20 1.00
C ILE A 121 -8.22 4.57 2.31
N LEU A 122 -7.21 5.18 2.96
CA LEU A 122 -6.73 4.72 4.26
C LEU A 122 -7.80 4.90 5.34
N GLU A 123 -8.51 6.02 5.35
CA GLU A 123 -9.60 6.27 6.30
C GLU A 123 -10.74 5.27 6.12
N LYS A 124 -11.11 4.97 4.87
CA LYS A 124 -12.12 3.95 4.57
C LYS A 124 -11.70 2.57 5.06
N VAL A 125 -10.45 2.17 4.84
CA VAL A 125 -9.92 0.88 5.31
C VAL A 125 -9.81 0.85 6.84
N ALA A 126 -9.39 1.94 7.48
CA ALA A 126 -9.35 2.05 8.93
C ALA A 126 -10.76 1.93 9.54
N ALA A 127 -11.75 2.62 8.97
CA ALA A 127 -13.14 2.56 9.43
C ALA A 127 -13.78 1.17 9.28
N ALA A 128 -13.30 0.36 8.32
CA ALA A 128 -13.73 -1.00 8.09
C ALA A 128 -12.74 -2.05 8.62
N SER A 129 -11.84 -1.68 9.55
CA SER A 129 -10.70 -2.52 9.95
C SER A 129 -11.11 -3.91 10.43
N ASP A 130 -12.20 -4.02 11.20
CA ASP A 130 -12.73 -5.29 11.73
C ASP A 130 -13.15 -6.29 10.64
N PHE A 131 -13.47 -5.79 9.45
CA PHE A 131 -13.92 -6.58 8.30
C PHE A 131 -12.89 -6.62 7.16
N THR A 132 -11.76 -5.93 7.34
CA THR A 132 -10.70 -5.85 6.33
C THR A 132 -9.58 -6.82 6.68
N PRO A 133 -9.23 -7.76 5.80
CA PRO A 133 -8.15 -8.70 6.07
C PRO A 133 -6.82 -7.98 6.39
N PRO A 134 -6.02 -8.48 7.35
CA PRO A 134 -4.74 -7.87 7.72
C PRO A 134 -3.79 -7.66 6.55
N GLU A 135 -3.75 -8.60 5.59
CA GLU A 135 -2.92 -8.49 4.40
C GLU A 135 -3.28 -7.27 3.54
N HIS A 136 -4.56 -6.94 3.44
CA HIS A 136 -5.01 -5.76 2.70
C HIS A 136 -4.62 -4.47 3.43
N LYS A 137 -4.84 -4.41 4.75
CA LYS A 137 -4.42 -3.28 5.58
C LYS A 137 -2.90 -3.05 5.46
N ALA A 138 -2.12 -4.10 5.68
CA ALA A 138 -0.67 -4.04 5.64
C ALA A 138 -0.13 -3.67 4.25
N ASP A 139 -0.66 -4.28 3.17
CA ASP A 139 -0.25 -3.94 1.81
C ASP A 139 -0.58 -2.49 1.45
N LEU A 140 -1.76 -1.99 1.84
CA LEU A 140 -2.15 -0.61 1.58
C LEU A 140 -1.24 0.37 2.32
N ILE A 141 -0.95 0.12 3.59
CA ILE A 141 -0.01 0.93 4.36
C ILE A 141 1.38 0.93 3.72
N ARG A 142 1.87 -0.24 3.29
CA ARG A 142 3.18 -0.35 2.63
C ARG A 142 3.23 0.39 1.30
N ALA A 143 2.14 0.40 0.55
CA ALA A 143 2.04 1.15 -0.70
C ALA A 143 2.07 2.69 -0.50
N MET A 144 1.89 3.19 0.73
CA MET A 144 2.02 4.64 1.02
C MET A 144 3.48 5.10 1.16
N ARG A 145 4.44 4.17 1.27
CA ARG A 145 5.87 4.53 1.40
C ARG A 145 6.32 5.36 0.21
N GLY A 146 7.16 6.36 0.47
CA GLY A 146 7.53 7.37 -0.53
C GLY A 146 6.46 8.43 -0.83
N HIS A 147 5.24 8.28 -0.31
CA HIS A 147 4.14 9.25 -0.40
C HIS A 147 3.71 9.78 0.97
N VAL A 148 4.40 9.42 2.06
CA VAL A 148 3.98 9.74 3.44
C VAL A 148 4.13 11.25 3.73
N THR A 149 3.01 11.97 3.65
CA THR A 149 2.86 13.34 4.12
C THR A 149 2.37 13.38 5.58
N PRO A 150 2.38 14.54 6.27
CA PRO A 150 1.77 14.66 7.59
C PRO A 150 0.30 14.21 7.66
N GLU A 151 -0.47 14.44 6.59
CA GLU A 151 -1.88 14.03 6.47
C GLU A 151 -2.01 12.50 6.44
N ILE A 152 -1.21 11.82 5.59
CA ILE A 152 -1.18 10.35 5.54
C ILE A 152 -0.68 9.79 6.86
N ALA A 153 0.41 10.34 7.41
CA ALA A 153 0.96 9.92 8.70
C ALA A 153 -0.07 10.04 9.84
N ASN A 154 -0.95 11.04 9.81
CA ASN A 154 -2.01 11.19 10.79
C ASN A 154 -3.02 10.04 10.74
N VAL A 155 -3.44 9.62 9.53
CA VAL A 155 -4.34 8.46 9.38
C VAL A 155 -3.64 7.16 9.80
N LEU A 156 -2.37 7.00 9.42
CA LEU A 156 -1.58 5.79 9.72
C LEU A 156 -1.47 5.49 11.23
N ARG A 157 -1.59 6.51 12.09
CA ARG A 157 -1.58 6.34 13.56
C ARG A 157 -2.67 5.38 14.06
N GLN A 158 -3.81 5.33 13.37
CA GLN A 158 -4.92 4.44 13.74
C GLN A 158 -4.52 2.95 13.67
N PHE A 159 -3.58 2.61 12.80
CA PHE A 159 -3.09 1.23 12.61
C PHE A 159 -1.99 0.85 13.61
N LEU A 160 -1.49 1.78 14.44
CA LEU A 160 -0.50 1.47 15.49
C LEU A 160 -1.07 0.64 16.65
N THR A 161 -2.39 0.50 16.72
CA THR A 161 -3.12 -0.30 17.71
C THR A 161 -3.93 -1.42 17.07
N ASP A 162 -3.63 -1.78 15.82
CA ASP A 162 -4.30 -2.89 15.14
C ASP A 162 -4.05 -4.23 15.86
N ASP A 163 -5.00 -5.15 15.79
CA ASP A 163 -4.88 -6.47 16.41
C ASP A 163 -3.79 -7.32 15.75
N ASP A 164 -3.50 -7.08 14.48
CA ASP A 164 -2.48 -7.81 13.72
C ASP A 164 -1.10 -7.14 13.76
N ASP A 165 -0.07 -7.91 14.11
CA ASP A 165 1.29 -7.38 14.24
C ASP A 165 1.88 -6.92 12.89
N ASP A 166 1.55 -7.54 11.75
CA ASP A 166 2.08 -7.14 10.45
C ASP A 166 1.50 -5.79 10.00
N VAL A 167 0.24 -5.52 10.36
CA VAL A 167 -0.39 -4.20 10.15
C VAL A 167 0.31 -3.13 10.98
N ARG A 168 0.53 -3.40 12.28
CA ARG A 168 1.25 -2.47 13.17
C ARG A 168 2.67 -2.20 12.68
N ILE A 169 3.41 -3.25 12.29
CA ILE A 169 4.77 -3.12 11.74
C ILE A 169 4.77 -2.27 10.48
N SER A 170 3.83 -2.50 9.56
CA SER A 170 3.70 -1.70 8.35
C SER A 170 3.46 -0.22 8.68
N ALA A 171 2.61 0.07 9.68
CA ALA A 171 2.35 1.43 10.14
C ALA A 171 3.57 2.08 10.78
N ILE A 172 4.31 1.34 11.62
CA ILE A 172 5.56 1.82 12.26
C ILE A 172 6.57 2.25 11.20
N GLU A 173 6.76 1.40 10.18
CA GLU A 173 7.70 1.66 9.09
C GLU A 173 7.31 2.90 8.28
N ALA A 174 6.05 2.97 7.85
CA ALA A 174 5.54 4.08 7.07
C ALA A 174 5.58 5.41 7.84
N ILE A 175 5.15 5.43 9.11
CA ILE A 175 5.22 6.64 9.96
C ILE A 175 6.67 7.10 10.17
N SER A 176 7.62 6.16 10.26
CA SER A 176 9.04 6.51 10.41
C SER A 176 9.61 7.28 9.21
N GLU A 177 9.04 7.10 8.01
CA GLU A 177 9.45 7.82 6.79
C GLU A 177 9.05 9.29 6.83
N ALA A 178 7.97 9.64 7.54
CA ALA A 178 7.53 11.02 7.66
C ALA A 178 8.59 11.91 8.35
N GLY A 179 9.46 11.32 9.18
CA GLY A 179 10.44 12.05 9.98
C GLY A 179 10.04 12.14 11.45
N GLU A 180 10.76 12.97 12.22
CA GLU A 180 10.67 12.96 13.69
C GLU A 180 9.28 13.30 14.24
N GLN A 181 8.36 13.88 13.44
CA GLN A 181 6.96 14.03 13.88
C GLN A 181 6.24 12.69 14.17
N GLY A 182 6.78 11.57 13.67
CA GLY A 182 6.31 10.23 14.00
C GLY A 182 6.83 9.72 15.35
N ARG A 183 7.83 10.36 15.95
CA ARG A 183 8.54 9.86 17.14
C ARG A 183 7.63 9.60 18.33
N GLU A 184 6.81 10.57 18.71
CA GLU A 184 5.96 10.45 19.91
C GLU A 184 4.90 9.36 19.76
N PRO A 185 4.10 9.30 18.67
CA PRO A 185 3.19 8.18 18.44
C PRO A 185 3.86 6.80 18.48
N LEU A 186 5.09 6.67 17.97
CA LEU A 186 5.82 5.40 18.00
C LEU A 186 6.33 5.05 19.41
N LEU A 187 6.74 6.04 20.21
CA LEU A 187 7.09 5.81 21.62
C LEU A 187 5.87 5.40 22.45
N GLU A 188 4.72 6.00 22.20
CA GLU A 188 3.45 5.61 22.83
C GLU A 188 3.05 4.18 22.42
N ALA A 189 3.14 3.85 21.12
CA ALA A 189 2.87 2.51 20.61
C ALA A 189 3.82 1.45 21.21
N PHE A 190 5.09 1.80 21.43
CA PHE A 190 6.07 0.93 22.09
C PHE A 190 5.64 0.63 23.53
N LEU A 191 5.25 1.66 24.29
CA LEU A 191 4.83 1.49 25.68
C LEU A 191 3.53 0.67 25.79
N ALA A 192 2.59 0.87 24.86
CA ALA A 192 1.35 0.12 24.78
C ALA A 192 1.55 -1.37 24.36
N ALA A 193 2.65 -1.71 23.69
CA ALA A 193 2.94 -3.06 23.21
C ALA A 193 3.56 -3.99 24.28
N ASN A 194 3.11 -3.93 25.54
CA ASN A 194 3.67 -4.71 26.66
C ASN A 194 3.64 -6.23 26.45
N ASP A 195 2.61 -6.76 25.80
CA ASP A 195 2.40 -8.17 25.48
C ASP A 195 2.83 -8.55 24.05
N ARG A 196 3.39 -7.61 23.29
CA ARG A 196 3.75 -7.76 21.87
C ARG A 196 5.24 -7.51 21.64
N PRO A 197 6.11 -8.47 21.96
CA PRO A 197 7.57 -8.30 21.89
C PRO A 197 8.06 -7.97 20.47
N ARG A 198 7.43 -8.54 19.44
CA ARG A 198 7.77 -8.27 18.02
C ARG A 198 7.64 -6.78 17.69
N ILE A 199 6.61 -6.13 18.21
CA ILE A 199 6.36 -4.70 18.00
C ILE A 199 7.37 -3.84 18.76
N ARG A 200 7.66 -4.18 20.01
CA ARG A 200 8.70 -3.48 20.80
C ARG A 200 10.07 -3.55 20.13
N ILE A 201 10.45 -4.75 19.65
CA ILE A 201 11.71 -4.95 18.91
C ILE A 201 11.71 -4.08 17.66
N ARG A 202 10.65 -4.10 16.85
CA ARG A 202 10.59 -3.29 15.62
C ARG A 202 10.75 -1.80 15.87
N ILE A 203 10.08 -1.26 16.90
CA ILE A 203 10.21 0.16 17.25
C ILE A 203 11.60 0.46 17.82
N ALA A 204 12.19 -0.44 18.62
CA ALA A 204 13.56 -0.28 19.13
C ALA A 204 14.61 -0.26 18.01
N GLU A 205 14.47 -1.14 17.00
CA GLU A 205 15.29 -1.13 15.78
C GLU A 205 15.16 0.21 15.05
N MET A 206 13.92 0.66 14.82
CA MET A 206 13.65 1.93 14.14
C MET A 206 14.25 3.11 14.90
N LEU A 207 14.09 3.19 16.22
CA LEU A 207 14.69 4.24 17.05
C LEU A 207 16.22 4.23 16.97
N ALA A 208 16.83 3.04 16.90
CA ALA A 208 18.28 2.89 16.76
C ALA A 208 18.78 3.31 15.37
N ASP A 209 18.03 2.98 14.32
CA ASP A 209 18.37 3.29 12.93
C ASP A 209 18.18 4.79 12.61
N ARG A 210 17.13 5.39 13.16
CA ARG A 210 16.81 6.82 12.97
C ARG A 210 17.53 7.75 13.93
N GLU A 211 18.19 7.19 14.95
CA GLU A 211 18.82 7.91 16.05
C GLU A 211 17.86 8.91 16.75
N TRP A 212 16.60 8.51 16.94
CA TRP A 212 15.61 9.38 17.58
C TRP A 212 15.73 9.34 19.10
N PRO A 213 15.71 10.50 19.78
CA PRO A 213 15.84 10.55 21.23
C PRO A 213 14.53 10.17 21.92
N VAL A 214 14.61 9.47 23.04
CA VAL A 214 13.43 9.09 23.85
C VAL A 214 13.07 10.17 24.90
N LYS A 215 13.42 11.43 24.64
CA LYS A 215 13.18 12.56 25.56
C LYS A 215 11.68 12.63 25.93
N GLY A 216 11.40 12.76 27.22
CA GLY A 216 10.03 12.70 27.77
C GLY A 216 9.54 11.28 28.13
N PHE A 217 10.12 10.24 27.54
CA PHE A 217 9.71 8.84 27.73
C PHE A 217 10.80 7.99 28.42
N ARG A 218 11.99 8.55 28.65
CA ARG A 218 13.19 7.83 29.09
C ARG A 218 12.96 6.76 30.18
N PRO A 219 12.41 7.06 31.37
CA PRO A 219 12.32 6.06 32.44
C PRO A 219 11.54 4.81 32.01
N LYS A 220 10.40 5.01 31.35
CA LYS A 220 9.53 3.91 30.91
C LYS A 220 10.14 3.11 29.76
N ILE A 221 10.84 3.77 28.85
CA ILE A 221 11.52 3.10 27.74
C ILE A 221 12.70 2.28 28.25
N GLU A 222 13.50 2.82 29.18
CA GLU A 222 14.66 2.15 29.75
C GLU A 222 14.27 0.90 30.55
N GLU A 223 13.20 0.95 31.33
CA GLU A 223 12.67 -0.19 32.11
C GLU A 223 12.15 -1.33 31.22
N THR A 224 11.66 -1.00 30.02
CA THR A 224 10.90 -1.95 29.20
C THR A 224 11.53 -2.21 27.82
N LEU A 225 12.82 -1.86 27.68
CA LEU A 225 13.59 -2.06 26.48
C LEU A 225 13.81 -3.57 26.23
N PRO A 226 13.62 -4.08 24.99
CA PRO A 226 13.88 -5.48 24.70
C PRO A 226 15.35 -5.86 24.91
N GLU A 227 15.59 -7.16 25.13
CA GLU A 227 16.93 -7.72 25.10
C GLU A 227 17.63 -7.39 23.77
N GLY A 228 18.96 -7.20 23.80
CA GLY A 228 19.74 -6.78 22.64
C GLY A 228 19.80 -5.27 22.42
N PHE A 229 19.09 -4.46 23.22
CA PHE A 229 19.16 -3.00 23.15
C PHE A 229 19.61 -2.38 24.48
N HIS A 230 20.12 -1.16 24.43
CA HIS A 230 20.41 -0.33 25.60
C HIS A 230 20.11 1.15 25.31
N LEU A 231 19.90 1.94 26.37
CA LEU A 231 19.69 3.39 26.27
C LEU A 231 20.95 4.15 26.66
N THR A 232 21.48 4.97 25.76
CA THR A 232 22.66 5.80 26.03
C THR A 232 22.35 6.92 27.03
N ALA A 233 23.38 7.51 27.65
CA ALA A 233 23.20 8.68 28.54
C ALA A 233 22.51 9.87 27.84
N LYS A 234 22.70 10.03 26.52
CA LYS A 234 22.05 11.06 25.70
C LYS A 234 20.60 10.74 25.32
N GLY A 235 20.08 9.56 25.67
CA GLY A 235 18.69 9.16 25.43
C GLY A 235 18.43 8.55 24.05
N PHE A 236 19.45 8.00 23.39
CA PHE A 236 19.31 7.25 22.14
C PHE A 236 19.30 5.75 22.41
N VAL A 237 18.43 5.01 21.73
CA VAL A 237 18.41 3.54 21.72
C VAL A 237 19.54 3.05 20.84
N ARG A 238 20.28 2.04 21.30
CA ARG A 238 21.35 1.38 20.54
C ARG A 238 21.25 -0.12 20.68
N ARG A 239 21.67 -0.84 19.64
CA ARG A 239 21.90 -2.29 19.69
C ARG A 239 23.12 -2.54 20.59
N LYS A 240 23.08 -3.61 21.38
CA LYS A 240 24.22 -4.07 22.21
C LYS A 240 25.34 -4.62 21.35
#